data_AF-A0A9P6DFT6-F1
#
_entry.id   AF-A0A9P6DFT6-F1
#
_cell.length_a   1.000
_cell.length_b   1.000
_cell.length_c   1.000
_cell.angle_alpha   90.00
_cell.angle_beta   90.00
_cell.angle_gamma   90.00
#
_symmetry.space_group_name_H-M   'P 1'
#
loop_
_entity.id
_entity.type
_entity.pdbx_description
1 polymer ?
#
loop_
_entity_poly.entity_id
_entity_poly.type
_entity_poly.pdbx_seq_one_letter_code
_entity_poly.pdbx_strand_id
1 'polypeptide(L)' 'PLYRDPWARREAWRKSPIFSTRTQFRSLFPGFGIAVVAFGVYLAAEQTIFRPKKHE' A
#
# COMPACT_ATOMS: atom_id res chain seq x y z
N PRO A 1 -3.45 -30.45 -26.82
CA PRO A 1 -4.50 -29.45 -27.07
C PRO A 1 -4.69 -28.53 -25.86
N LEU A 2 -4.60 -27.21 -26.05
CA LEU A 2 -4.89 -26.22 -25.01
C LEU A 2 -6.39 -26.29 -24.68
N TYR A 3 -6.72 -26.57 -23.42
CA TYR A 3 -8.11 -26.57 -22.95
C TYR A 3 -8.71 -25.17 -23.13
N ARG A 4 -9.81 -25.08 -23.89
CA ARG A 4 -10.61 -23.86 -24.02
C ARG A 4 -11.84 -24.03 -23.14
N ASP A 5 -11.88 -23.25 -22.06
CA ASP A 5 -13.04 -23.20 -21.19
C ASP A 5 -14.28 -22.65 -21.95
N PRO A 6 -15.37 -23.44 -22.07
CA PRO A 6 -16.59 -23.02 -22.77
C PRO A 6 -17.32 -21.86 -22.07
N TRP A 7 -17.06 -21.62 -20.78
CA TRP A 7 -17.73 -20.59 -19.98
C TRP A 7 -16.93 -19.30 -19.84
N ALA A 8 -15.73 -19.21 -20.43
CA ALA A 8 -14.86 -18.05 -20.31
C ALA A 8 -15.55 -16.72 -20.68
N ARG A 9 -16.46 -16.72 -21.67
CA ARG A 9 -17.27 -15.53 -22.04
C ARG A 9 -18.26 -15.13 -20.95
N ARG A 10 -18.84 -16.12 -20.26
CA ARG A 10 -19.77 -15.88 -19.14
C ARG A 10 -19.03 -15.40 -17.90
N GLU A 11 -17.81 -15.86 -17.66
CA GLU A 11 -17.00 -15.42 -16.51
C GLU A 11 -16.20 -14.13 -16.77
N ALA A 12 -16.20 -13.62 -17.99
CA ALA A 12 -15.41 -12.44 -18.37
C ALA A 12 -15.72 -11.20 -17.51
N TRP A 13 -16.97 -11.03 -17.06
CA TRP A 13 -17.35 -9.90 -16.19
C TRP A 13 -16.65 -9.92 -14.82
N ARG A 14 -16.29 -11.11 -14.30
CA ARG A 14 -15.58 -11.26 -13.03
C ARG A 14 -14.13 -10.80 -13.12
N LYS A 15 -13.54 -10.85 -14.31
CA LYS A 15 -12.16 -10.42 -14.59
C LYS A 15 -12.07 -8.90 -14.80
N SER A 16 -12.89 -8.14 -14.06
CA SER A 16 -12.84 -6.68 -14.07
C SER A 16 -11.57 -6.17 -13.39
N PRO A 17 -10.93 -5.09 -13.88
CA PRO A 17 -9.78 -4.46 -13.23
C PRO A 17 -10.03 -4.07 -11.76
N ILE A 18 -11.29 -3.81 -11.40
CA ILE A 18 -11.71 -3.50 -10.03
C ILE A 18 -11.47 -4.67 -9.07
N PHE A 19 -11.64 -5.91 -9.54
CA PHE A 19 -11.43 -7.13 -8.75
C PHE A 19 -10.02 -7.69 -8.89
N SER A 20 -9.11 -6.96 -9.55
CA SER A 20 -7.72 -7.37 -9.64
C SER A 20 -7.07 -7.38 -8.26
N THR A 21 -6.28 -8.42 -7.98
CA THR A 21 -5.45 -8.55 -6.77
C THR A 21 -4.62 -7.29 -6.53
N ARG A 22 -4.10 -6.65 -7.59
CA ARG A 22 -3.33 -5.41 -7.49
C ARG A 22 -4.13 -4.25 -6.90
N THR A 23 -5.39 -4.13 -7.29
CA THR A 23 -6.31 -3.09 -6.81
C THR A 23 -6.60 -3.31 -5.32
N GLN A 24 -6.81 -4.57 -4.92
CA GLN A 24 -7.00 -4.93 -3.51
C GLN A 24 -5.77 -4.59 -2.66
N PHE A 25 -4.55 -4.89 -3.15
CA PHE A 25 -3.31 -4.55 -2.45
C PHE A 25 -3.13 -3.04 -2.25
N ARG A 26 -3.51 -2.22 -3.24
CA ARG A 26 -3.43 -0.76 -3.12
C ARG A 26 -4.37 -0.20 -2.04
N SER A 27 -5.50 -0.86 -1.79
CA SER A 27 -6.47 -0.45 -0.77
C SER A 27 -6.19 -0.99 0.64
N LEU A 28 -5.19 -1.87 0.82
CA LEU A 28 -4.93 -2.49 2.14
C LEU A 28 -4.52 -1.47 3.21
N PHE A 29 -3.79 -0.43 2.84
CA PHE A 29 -3.25 0.55 3.79
C PHE A 29 -3.60 1.98 3.39
N PRO A 30 -4.87 2.40 3.60
CA PRO A 30 -5.27 3.77 3.34
C PRO A 30 -4.47 4.70 4.24
N GLY A 31 -3.80 5.69 3.65
CA GLY A 31 -3.05 6.71 4.39
C GLY A 31 -1.67 6.28 4.92
N PHE A 32 -1.19 5.07 4.63
CA PHE A 32 0.14 4.63 5.09
C PHE A 32 1.28 5.54 4.63
N GLY A 33 1.23 6.06 3.40
CA GLY A 33 2.22 7.03 2.92
C GLY A 33 2.27 8.30 3.77
N ILE A 34 1.11 8.80 4.20
CA ILE A 34 1.02 10.00 5.06
C ILE A 34 1.57 9.68 6.45
N ALA A 35 1.22 8.52 7.01
CA ALA A 35 1.71 8.09 8.32
C ALA A 35 3.24 7.94 8.33
N VAL A 36 3.83 7.33 7.30
CA VAL A 36 5.29 7.18 7.17
C VAL A 36 5.98 8.54 7.08
N VAL A 37 5.44 9.48 6.30
CA VAL A 37 6.00 10.82 6.18
C VAL A 37 5.91 11.57 7.51
N ALA A 38 4.74 11.58 8.16
CA ALA A 38 4.55 12.25 9.44
C ALA A 38 5.48 11.68 10.52
N PHE A 39 5.62 10.36 10.57
CA PHE A 39 6.53 9.68 11.50
C PHE A 39 8.01 10.03 11.22
N GLY A 40 8.41 10.07 9.95
CA GLY A 40 9.76 10.47 9.56
C GLY A 40 10.09 11.91 9.96
N VAL A 41 9.15 12.85 9.77
CA VAL A 41 9.30 14.24 10.21
C VAL A 41 9.42 14.31 11.74
N TYR A 42 8.60 13.55 12.47
CA TYR A 42 8.68 13.47 13.93
C TYR A 42 10.06 13.00 14.39
N LEU A 43 10.56 11.89 13.85
CA LEU A 43 11.89 11.37 14.22
C LEU A 43 13.01 12.35 13.88
N ALA A 44 12.94 13.03 12.74
CA ALA A 44 13.93 14.03 12.35
C ALA A 44 13.93 15.22 13.33
N ALA A 45 12.76 15.72 13.72
CA ALA A 45 12.63 16.79 14.70
C ALA A 45 13.09 16.34 16.09
N GLU A 46 12.77 15.10 16.49
CA GLU A 46 13.24 14.51 17.74
C GLU A 46 14.77 14.46 17.78
N GLN A 47 15.41 14.04 16.69
CA GLN A 47 16.86 13.92 16.63
C GLN A 47 17.61 15.25 16.58
N THR A 48 17.01 16.30 16.01
CA THR A 48 17.68 17.57 15.74
C THR A 48 17.30 18.69 16.72
N ILE A 49 16.02 18.78 17.10
CA ILE A 49 15.47 19.89 17.88
C ILE A 49 15.26 19.47 19.34
N PHE A 50 14.70 18.28 19.57
CA PHE A 50 14.24 17.88 20.91
C PHE A 50 15.24 17.02 21.70
N ARG A 51 16.32 16.53 21.09
CA ARG A 51 17.35 15.78 21.83
C ARG A 51 18.12 16.70 22.78
N PRO A 52 18.08 16.49 24.11
CA PRO A 52 18.96 17.20 25.01
C PRO A 52 20.42 16.83 24.69
N LYS A 53 21.31 17.83 24.62
CA LYS A 53 22.74 17.57 24.51
C LYS A 53 23.14 16.70 25.70
N LYS A 54 23.75 15.53 25.43
CA LYS A 54 24.34 14.73 26.50
C LYS A 54 25.38 15.62 27.19
N HIS A 55 25.12 15.98 28.44
CA HIS A 55 26.17 16.49 29.31
C HIS A 55 27.10 15.30 29.58
N GLU A 56 28.33 15.40 29.07
CA GLU A 56 29.46 14.55 29.45
C GLU A 56 29.90 14.90 30.88
#